data_AF-A0A9W8WZT6-F1
#
_entry.id   AF-A0A9W8WZT6-F1
#
_cell.length_a   1.000
_cell.length_b   1.000
_cell.length_c   1.000
_cell.angle_alpha   90.00
_cell.angle_beta   90.00
_cell.angle_gamma   90.00
#
_symmetry.space_group_name_H-M   'P 1'
#
loop_
_entity.id
_entity.type
_entity.pdbx_description
1 polymer ?
#
loop_
_entity_poly.entity_id
_entity_poly.type
_entity_poly.pdbx_seq_one_letter_code
_entity_poly.pdbx_strand_id
1 'polypeptide(L)'
;MDPQTAKTAIELQLADIADLLDSLYDDEESAQGDERASVQTIQRDLQQQLSLLEGQVSVINIFKDEYKERMAFKKLLNDEKQAVSDHQLAMRLGGMSIGAADAAFSADYEAQLNQADDGGDDTQWEQIKELYAFAFDRDTVCPVLEGVPFQPVISYRAPLHGTNVVAEEQKTQAVLGSKDPIQCNACMEVFPTKTTLLLQCDHTYCRSCLLDLFTSSIPNPTLFLPRCCRLIIPLDLCRVMLPKEIIKDFDLKVEELATPNPTYCANAECSKFIR
;
A
#
# COMPACT_ATOMS: atom_id res chain seq x y z
N MET A 1 -9.56 13.86 4.43
CA MET A 1 -10.10 14.44 3.17
C MET A 1 -9.97 13.34 2.14
N ASP A 2 -11.00 13.02 1.37
CA ASP A 2 -10.86 12.03 0.30
C ASP A 2 -9.81 12.52 -0.72
N PRO A 3 -8.92 11.66 -1.23
CA PRO A 3 -7.88 12.05 -2.18
C PRO A 3 -8.44 12.66 -3.48
N GLN A 4 -9.64 12.29 -3.94
CA GLN A 4 -10.26 12.99 -5.07
C GLN A 4 -10.64 14.42 -4.69
N THR A 5 -11.26 14.60 -3.52
CA THR A 5 -11.63 15.91 -2.99
C THR A 5 -10.40 16.80 -2.77
N ALA A 6 -9.31 16.24 -2.23
CA ALA A 6 -8.04 16.93 -2.07
C ALA A 6 -7.42 17.31 -3.43
N LYS A 7 -7.49 16.41 -4.43
CA LYS A 7 -7.03 16.69 -5.80
C LYS A 7 -7.77 17.89 -6.38
N THR A 8 -9.10 17.90 -6.30
CA THR A 8 -9.92 19.01 -6.81
C THR A 8 -9.64 20.33 -6.08
N ALA A 9 -9.32 20.28 -4.79
CA ALA A 9 -8.97 21.48 -4.02
C ALA A 9 -7.61 22.05 -4.48
N ILE A 10 -6.62 21.21 -4.74
CA ILE A 10 -5.31 21.65 -5.27
C ILE A 10 -5.44 22.15 -6.71
N GLU A 11 -6.25 21.51 -7.56
CA GLU A 11 -6.53 21.99 -8.92
C GLU A 11 -7.13 23.40 -8.90
N LEU A 12 -8.05 23.67 -7.97
CA LEU A 12 -8.62 25.00 -7.77
C LEU A 12 -7.56 26.01 -7.32
N GLN A 13 -6.73 25.67 -6.33
CA GLN A 13 -5.64 26.53 -5.87
C GLN A 13 -4.61 26.83 -6.97
N LEU A 14 -4.33 25.85 -7.83
CA LEU A 14 -3.46 26.05 -8.99
C LEU A 14 -4.07 26.98 -10.03
N ALA A 15 -5.39 26.95 -10.22
CA ALA A 15 -6.09 27.90 -11.07
C ALA A 15 -6.02 29.32 -10.50
N ASP A 16 -6.29 29.49 -9.20
CA ASP A 16 -6.18 30.78 -8.52
C ASP A 16 -4.75 31.35 -8.59
N ILE A 17 -3.72 30.49 -8.45
CA ILE A 17 -2.31 30.90 -8.58
C ILE A 17 -1.95 31.26 -10.02
N ALA A 18 -2.53 30.61 -11.02
CA ALA A 18 -2.34 30.99 -12.41
C ALA A 18 -2.91 32.39 -12.67
N ASP A 19 -4.11 32.68 -12.17
CA ASP A 19 -4.72 34.01 -12.27
C ASP A 19 -3.89 35.08 -11.54
N LEU A 20 -3.34 34.75 -10.38
CA LEU A 20 -2.41 35.62 -9.65
C LEU A 20 -1.13 35.90 -10.46
N LEU A 21 -0.52 34.87 -11.08
CA LEU A 21 0.68 35.03 -11.90
C LEU A 21 0.41 35.86 -13.17
N ASP A 22 -0.79 35.77 -13.73
CA ASP A 22 -1.23 36.57 -14.87
C ASP A 22 -1.42 38.04 -14.47
N SER A 23 -2.02 38.32 -13.31
CA SER A 23 -2.16 39.71 -12.80
C SER A 23 -0.82 40.40 -12.51
N LEU A 24 0.22 39.62 -12.20
CA LEU A 24 1.59 40.11 -11.93
C LEU A 24 2.43 40.32 -13.21
N TYR A 25 1.86 40.17 -14.42
CA TYR A 25 2.54 40.51 -15.67
C TYR A 25 2.31 41.96 -16.11
N ASP A 26 1.34 42.67 -15.55
CA ASP A 26 0.87 43.97 -16.08
C ASP A 26 1.61 45.21 -15.52
N ASP A 27 2.53 45.05 -14.57
CA ASP A 27 3.26 46.17 -13.96
C ASP A 27 4.73 46.24 -14.45
N GLU A 28 5.02 47.14 -15.39
CA GLU A 28 6.38 47.33 -15.96
C GLU A 28 7.40 47.98 -15.00
N GLU A 29 7.06 48.31 -13.75
CA GLU A 29 7.92 49.08 -12.86
C GLU A 29 8.16 48.45 -11.48
N SER A 30 9.32 47.77 -11.37
CA SER A 30 10.12 47.57 -10.14
C SER A 30 9.69 46.48 -9.13
N ALA A 31 10.70 45.80 -8.56
CA ALA A 31 10.66 44.90 -7.39
C ALA A 31 9.89 43.55 -7.46
N GLN A 32 9.05 43.29 -8.45
CA GLN A 32 8.18 42.09 -8.50
C GLN A 32 8.88 40.74 -8.82
N GLY A 33 10.18 40.73 -9.09
CA GLY A 33 10.93 39.51 -9.40
C GLY A 33 10.92 38.48 -8.25
N ASP A 34 11.06 38.95 -7.01
CA ASP A 34 11.10 38.09 -5.83
C ASP A 34 9.71 37.55 -5.45
N GLU A 35 8.67 38.39 -5.58
CA GLU A 35 7.28 38.00 -5.35
C GLU A 35 6.83 36.96 -6.39
N ARG A 36 7.09 37.22 -7.67
CA ARG A 36 6.80 36.27 -8.76
C ARG A 36 7.54 34.95 -8.60
N ALA A 37 8.82 34.98 -8.22
CA ALA A 37 9.60 33.78 -7.95
C ALA A 37 9.02 32.99 -6.76
N SER A 38 8.52 33.68 -5.73
CA SER A 38 7.86 33.05 -4.58
C SER A 38 6.56 32.35 -4.99
N VAL A 39 5.70 33.00 -5.78
CA VAL A 39 4.44 32.42 -6.27
C VAL A 39 4.70 31.23 -7.20
N GLN A 40 5.70 31.31 -8.08
CA GLN A 40 6.11 30.18 -8.92
C GLN A 40 6.65 29.00 -8.09
N THR A 41 7.26 29.26 -6.93
CA THR A 41 7.73 28.20 -6.03
C THR A 41 6.54 27.48 -5.39
N ILE A 42 5.52 28.23 -4.97
CA ILE A 42 4.25 27.67 -4.47
C ILE A 42 3.54 26.86 -5.56
N GLN A 43 3.51 27.35 -6.80
CA GLN A 43 2.94 26.64 -7.94
C GLN A 43 3.62 25.27 -8.15
N ARG A 44 4.96 25.22 -8.10
CA ARG A 44 5.70 23.96 -8.24
C ARG A 44 5.42 22.99 -7.09
N ASP A 45 5.33 23.48 -5.86
CA ASP A 45 5.02 22.64 -4.69
C ASP A 45 3.62 22.03 -4.80
N LEU A 46 2.62 22.83 -5.17
CA LEU A 46 1.25 22.34 -5.38
C LEU A 46 1.16 21.37 -6.56
N GLN A 47 1.90 21.60 -7.66
CA GLN A 47 2.00 20.65 -8.75
C GLN A 47 2.62 19.31 -8.30
N GLN A 48 3.63 19.36 -7.43
CA GLN A 48 4.22 18.16 -6.85
C GLN A 48 3.21 17.42 -5.96
N GLN A 49 2.46 18.13 -5.12
CA GLN A 49 1.40 17.55 -4.31
C GLN A 49 0.28 16.94 -5.16
N LEU A 50 -0.10 17.59 -6.26
CA LEU A 50 -1.08 17.07 -7.22
C LEU A 50 -0.62 15.72 -7.79
N SER A 51 0.65 15.61 -8.23
CA SER A 51 1.18 14.35 -8.78
C SER A 51 1.08 13.18 -7.79
N LEU A 52 1.24 13.45 -6.49
CA LEU A 52 1.12 12.43 -5.45
C LEU A 52 -0.34 12.00 -5.25
N LEU A 53 -1.27 12.96 -5.22
CA LEU A 53 -2.70 12.67 -5.14
C LEU A 53 -3.22 11.90 -6.36
N GLU A 54 -2.70 12.20 -7.55
CA GLU A 54 -3.01 11.46 -8.77
C GLU A 54 -2.57 9.99 -8.67
N GLY A 55 -1.39 9.74 -8.11
CA GLY A 55 -0.93 8.40 -7.79
C GLY A 55 -1.88 7.69 -6.83
N GLN A 56 -2.30 8.35 -5.74
CA GLN A 56 -3.23 7.78 -4.77
C GLN A 56 -4.59 7.45 -5.38
N VAL A 57 -5.16 8.36 -6.18
CA VAL A 57 -6.44 8.13 -6.87
C VAL A 57 -6.34 6.96 -7.86
N SER A 58 -5.22 6.85 -8.57
CA SER A 58 -4.98 5.74 -9.51
C SER A 58 -4.96 4.39 -8.80
N VAL A 59 -4.22 4.30 -7.69
CA VAL A 59 -4.14 3.09 -6.86
C VAL A 59 -5.52 2.69 -6.33
N ILE A 60 -6.30 3.65 -5.81
CA ILE A 60 -7.67 3.42 -5.34
C ILE A 60 -8.57 2.88 -6.45
N ASN A 61 -8.48 3.44 -7.67
CA ASN A 61 -9.28 2.99 -8.79
C ASN A 61 -8.93 1.55 -9.21
N ILE A 62 -7.64 1.22 -9.25
CA ILE A 62 -7.17 -0.15 -9.54
C ILE A 62 -7.78 -1.13 -8.54
N PHE A 63 -7.68 -0.84 -7.24
CA PHE A 63 -8.28 -1.70 -6.21
C PHE A 63 -9.80 -1.82 -6.34
N LYS A 64 -10.48 -0.74 -6.75
CA LYS A 64 -11.92 -0.75 -6.99
C LYS A 64 -12.31 -1.66 -8.14
N ASP A 65 -11.53 -1.67 -9.19
CA ASP A 65 -11.81 -2.52 -10.35
C ASP A 65 -11.48 -3.98 -10.05
N GLU A 66 -10.35 -4.26 -9.41
CA GLU A 66 -10.01 -5.62 -8.95
C GLU A 66 -11.06 -6.19 -7.99
N TYR A 67 -11.59 -5.36 -7.08
CA TYR A 67 -12.68 -5.78 -6.19
C TYR A 67 -13.95 -6.14 -6.96
N LYS A 68 -14.37 -5.29 -7.91
CA LYS A 68 -15.55 -5.59 -8.74
C LYS A 68 -15.35 -6.86 -9.56
N GLU A 69 -14.17 -7.06 -10.12
CA GLU A 69 -13.82 -8.25 -10.89
C GLU A 69 -13.90 -9.51 -10.02
N ARG A 70 -13.33 -9.48 -8.81
CA ARG A 70 -13.43 -10.58 -7.85
C ARG A 70 -14.87 -10.89 -7.47
N MET A 71 -15.67 -9.87 -7.19
CA MET A 71 -17.09 -10.05 -6.85
C MET A 71 -17.88 -10.63 -8.03
N ALA A 72 -17.59 -10.18 -9.26
CA ALA A 72 -18.19 -10.73 -10.47
C ALA A 72 -17.76 -12.19 -10.71
N PHE A 73 -16.48 -12.50 -10.50
CA PHE A 73 -15.95 -13.86 -10.61
C PHE A 73 -16.60 -14.81 -9.60
N LYS A 74 -16.68 -14.42 -8.32
CA LYS A 74 -17.37 -15.20 -7.28
C LYS A 74 -18.82 -15.46 -7.61
N LYS A 75 -19.51 -14.44 -8.16
CA LYS A 75 -20.90 -14.61 -8.62
C LYS A 75 -20.99 -15.64 -9.74
N LEU A 76 -20.16 -15.52 -10.79
CA LEU A 76 -20.15 -16.48 -11.89
C LEU A 76 -19.80 -17.89 -11.44
N LEU A 77 -18.87 -18.03 -10.50
CA LEU A 77 -18.49 -19.31 -9.92
C LEU A 77 -19.66 -19.97 -9.16
N ASN A 78 -20.44 -19.18 -8.43
CA ASN A 78 -21.65 -19.67 -7.77
C ASN A 78 -22.75 -20.03 -8.78
N ASP A 79 -22.95 -19.22 -9.82
CA ASP A 79 -23.91 -19.49 -10.89
C ASP A 79 -23.55 -20.80 -11.61
N GLU A 80 -22.26 -21.07 -11.85
CA GLU A 80 -21.78 -22.33 -12.45
C GLU A 80 -21.99 -23.53 -11.51
N LYS A 81 -21.65 -23.40 -10.22
CA LYS A 81 -21.92 -24.45 -9.22
C LYS A 81 -23.41 -24.80 -9.16
N GLN A 82 -24.27 -23.79 -9.23
CA GLN A 82 -25.72 -23.99 -9.28
C GLN A 82 -26.14 -24.70 -10.57
N ALA A 83 -25.60 -24.30 -11.72
CA ALA A 83 -25.89 -24.94 -13.01
C ALA A 83 -25.47 -26.43 -13.03
N VAL A 84 -24.32 -26.78 -12.44
CA VAL A 84 -23.88 -28.17 -12.29
C VAL A 84 -24.84 -28.97 -11.42
N SER A 85 -25.28 -28.40 -10.29
CA SER A 85 -26.24 -29.06 -9.40
C SER A 85 -27.60 -29.28 -10.06
N ASP A 86 -28.11 -28.26 -10.76
CA ASP A 86 -29.37 -28.32 -11.49
C ASP A 86 -29.31 -29.34 -12.63
N HIS A 87 -28.18 -29.40 -13.35
CA HIS A 87 -27.94 -30.40 -14.39
C HIS A 87 -27.98 -31.83 -13.81
N GLN A 88 -27.27 -32.08 -12.71
CA GLN A 88 -27.28 -33.39 -12.05
C GLN A 88 -28.67 -33.79 -11.56
N LEU A 89 -29.43 -32.85 -11.00
CA LEU A 89 -30.80 -33.09 -10.56
C LEU A 89 -31.70 -33.45 -11.76
N ALA A 90 -31.60 -32.72 -12.86
CA ALA A 90 -32.37 -33.00 -14.08
C ALA A 90 -32.05 -34.39 -14.66
N MET A 91 -30.76 -34.77 -14.70
CA MET A 91 -30.33 -36.10 -15.15
C MET A 91 -30.91 -37.22 -14.29
N ARG A 92 -30.95 -37.04 -12.96
CA ARG A 92 -31.56 -37.99 -12.02
C ARG A 92 -33.07 -38.12 -12.24
N LEU A 93 -33.79 -37.00 -12.39
CA LEU A 93 -35.24 -37.00 -12.62
C LEU A 93 -35.61 -37.61 -13.98
N GLY A 94 -34.77 -37.45 -15.00
CA GLY A 94 -34.94 -38.01 -16.33
C GLY A 94 -34.63 -39.51 -16.46
N GLY A 95 -34.14 -40.16 -15.40
CA GLY A 95 -33.75 -41.57 -15.44
C GLY A 95 -32.52 -41.86 -16.30
N MET A 96 -31.72 -40.85 -16.63
CA MET A 96 -30.49 -40.99 -17.40
C MET A 96 -29.34 -41.33 -16.45
N SER A 97 -28.90 -42.59 -16.44
CA SER A 97 -27.71 -42.98 -15.69
C SER A 97 -26.46 -42.51 -16.43
N ILE A 98 -25.70 -41.63 -15.79
CA ILE A 98 -24.40 -41.14 -16.25
C ILE A 98 -23.43 -42.33 -16.33
N GLY A 99 -22.72 -42.50 -17.46
CA GLY A 99 -21.69 -43.53 -17.60
C GLY A 99 -20.53 -43.28 -16.63
N ALA A 100 -19.81 -44.33 -16.23
CA ALA A 100 -18.71 -44.21 -15.25
C ALA A 100 -17.63 -43.19 -15.64
N ALA A 101 -17.39 -42.99 -16.94
CA ALA A 101 -16.45 -41.99 -17.47
C ALA A 101 -16.97 -40.54 -17.31
N ASP A 102 -18.25 -40.32 -17.59
CA ASP A 102 -18.89 -39.00 -17.48
C ASP A 102 -19.07 -38.59 -16.00
N ALA A 103 -19.26 -39.56 -15.11
CA ALA A 103 -19.33 -39.33 -13.67
C ALA A 103 -17.97 -38.91 -13.08
N ALA A 104 -16.88 -39.51 -13.56
CA ALA A 104 -15.52 -39.12 -13.18
C ALA A 104 -15.19 -37.70 -13.68
N PHE A 105 -15.55 -37.37 -14.92
CA PHE A 105 -15.36 -36.02 -15.48
C PHE A 105 -16.16 -34.95 -14.71
N SER A 106 -17.42 -35.24 -14.35
CA SER A 106 -18.24 -34.33 -13.53
C SER A 106 -17.64 -34.13 -12.13
N ALA A 107 -17.09 -35.18 -11.51
CA ALA A 107 -16.47 -35.07 -10.19
C ALA A 107 -15.15 -34.26 -10.24
N ASP A 108 -14.35 -34.44 -11.29
CA ASP A 108 -13.14 -33.66 -11.52
C ASP A 108 -13.47 -32.17 -11.76
N TYR A 109 -14.54 -31.87 -12.51
CA TYR A 109 -15.00 -30.50 -12.74
C TYR A 109 -15.52 -29.83 -11.45
N GLU A 110 -16.29 -30.54 -10.63
CA GLU A 110 -16.72 -30.06 -9.31
C GLU A 110 -15.54 -29.82 -8.36
N ALA A 111 -14.54 -30.70 -8.38
CA ALA A 111 -13.32 -30.51 -7.59
C ALA A 111 -12.56 -29.25 -8.00
N GLN A 112 -12.48 -28.95 -9.30
CA GLN A 112 -11.88 -27.71 -9.82
C GLN A 112 -12.66 -26.46 -9.39
N LEU A 113 -14.00 -26.49 -9.45
CA LEU A 113 -14.85 -25.38 -8.99
C LEU A 113 -14.71 -25.10 -7.48
N ASN A 114 -14.53 -26.16 -6.68
CA ASN A 114 -14.33 -26.02 -5.24
C ASN A 114 -12.92 -25.57 -4.87
N GLN A 115 -11.90 -25.92 -5.67
CA GLN A 115 -10.54 -25.40 -5.51
C GLN A 115 -10.44 -23.92 -5.90
N ALA A 116 -11.19 -23.48 -6.91
CA ALA A 116 -11.27 -22.06 -7.30
C ALA A 116 -12.01 -21.17 -6.27
N ASP A 117 -12.63 -21.79 -5.26
CA ASP A 117 -13.33 -21.14 -4.13
C ASP A 117 -12.49 -21.17 -2.83
N ASP A 118 -11.23 -21.63 -2.87
CA ASP A 118 -10.32 -21.52 -1.74
C ASP A 118 -10.10 -20.05 -1.40
N GLY A 119 -10.85 -19.58 -0.39
CA GLY A 119 -10.82 -18.24 0.17
C GLY A 119 -9.54 -17.88 0.94
N GLY A 120 -8.40 -18.52 0.63
CA GLY A 120 -7.09 -18.23 1.21
C GLY A 120 -6.63 -16.77 1.07
N ASP A 121 -7.21 -16.00 0.15
CA ASP A 121 -6.87 -14.59 -0.11
C ASP A 121 -7.89 -13.59 0.49
N ASP A 122 -9.08 -14.03 0.93
CA ASP A 122 -10.14 -13.09 1.36
C ASP A 122 -9.74 -12.24 2.57
N THR A 123 -8.86 -12.75 3.43
CA THR A 123 -8.34 -12.01 4.59
C THR A 123 -7.44 -10.85 4.18
N GLN A 124 -6.61 -11.00 3.14
CA GLN A 124 -5.77 -9.92 2.63
C GLN A 124 -6.64 -8.83 1.99
N TRP A 125 -7.74 -9.22 1.36
CA TRP A 125 -8.67 -8.33 0.69
C TRP A 125 -9.60 -7.57 1.62
N GLU A 126 -10.13 -8.22 2.66
CA GLU A 126 -10.88 -7.52 3.71
C GLU A 126 -10.00 -6.51 4.46
N GLN A 127 -8.71 -6.83 4.63
CA GLN A 127 -7.73 -5.90 5.18
C GLN A 127 -7.47 -4.69 4.27
N ILE A 128 -7.37 -4.89 2.96
CA ILE A 128 -7.22 -3.79 1.97
C ILE A 128 -8.50 -2.95 1.91
N LYS A 129 -9.66 -3.59 1.95
CA LYS A 129 -10.98 -2.94 2.00
C LYS A 129 -11.13 -2.06 3.23
N GLU A 130 -10.67 -2.49 4.41
CA GLU A 130 -10.64 -1.65 5.62
C GLU A 130 -9.69 -0.44 5.47
N LEU A 131 -8.52 -0.63 4.86
CA LEU A 131 -7.54 0.44 4.63
C LEU A 131 -8.06 1.52 3.68
N TYR A 132 -8.90 1.14 2.73
CA TYR A 132 -9.46 2.02 1.70
C TYR A 132 -10.97 2.24 1.83
N ALA A 133 -11.60 1.87 2.96
CA ALA A 133 -13.05 1.96 3.16
C ALA A 133 -13.60 3.38 2.91
N PHE A 134 -12.81 4.40 3.25
CA PHE A 134 -13.12 5.81 2.98
C PHE A 134 -13.15 6.19 1.49
N ALA A 135 -12.52 5.39 0.62
CA ALA A 135 -12.50 5.59 -0.83
C ALA A 135 -13.57 4.77 -1.56
N PHE A 136 -14.16 3.77 -0.89
CA PHE A 136 -15.14 2.86 -1.47
C PHE A 136 -16.59 3.32 -1.26
N ASP A 137 -16.87 4.01 -0.17
CA ASP A 137 -18.21 4.51 0.15
C ASP A 137 -18.36 6.00 -0.21
N ARG A 138 -18.91 6.28 -1.40
CA ARG A 138 -19.52 7.60 -1.72
C ARG A 138 -21.04 7.62 -1.50
N ASP A 139 -21.68 6.46 -1.31
CA ASP A 139 -23.15 6.33 -1.31
C ASP A 139 -23.77 6.05 0.06
N THR A 140 -22.98 5.81 1.11
CA THR A 140 -23.48 5.79 2.49
C THR A 140 -23.50 7.22 3.05
N VAL A 141 -24.70 7.78 3.16
CA VAL A 141 -24.93 9.03 3.90
C VAL A 141 -24.44 8.83 5.33
N CYS A 142 -23.31 9.44 5.69
CA CYS A 142 -22.86 9.53 7.08
C CYS A 142 -23.93 10.28 7.89
N PRO A 143 -24.42 9.73 9.02
CA PRO A 143 -25.10 10.56 10.00
C PRO A 143 -24.07 11.56 10.50
N VAL A 144 -24.34 12.85 10.27
CA VAL A 144 -23.54 13.95 10.82
C VAL A 144 -23.64 13.84 12.35
N LEU A 145 -22.60 13.31 12.98
CA LEU A 145 -22.36 13.50 14.40
C LEU A 145 -21.45 14.73 14.52
N GLU A 146 -22.06 15.86 14.87
CA GLU A 146 -21.38 17.12 15.13
C GLU A 146 -20.31 16.94 16.22
N GLY A 147 -19.07 17.35 15.93
CA GLY A 147 -18.07 17.64 16.98
C GLY A 147 -16.72 16.93 16.94
N VAL A 148 -16.35 16.16 15.92
CA VAL A 148 -15.02 15.51 15.87
C VAL A 148 -14.07 16.27 14.94
N PRO A 149 -12.90 16.76 15.42
CA PRO A 149 -11.93 17.44 14.58
C PRO A 149 -11.26 16.47 13.59
N PHE A 150 -11.25 16.89 12.33
CA PHE A 150 -10.72 16.15 11.19
C PHE A 150 -9.19 16.12 11.22
N GLN A 151 -8.57 14.95 11.42
CA GLN A 151 -7.14 14.75 11.23
C GLN A 151 -6.85 14.15 9.84
N PRO A 152 -5.80 14.60 9.13
CA PRO A 152 -5.45 14.08 7.81
C PRO A 152 -4.92 12.65 7.93
N VAL A 153 -5.42 11.79 7.05
CA VAL A 153 -5.13 10.36 7.02
C VAL A 153 -3.78 10.13 6.36
N ILE A 154 -2.71 10.13 7.15
CA ILE A 154 -1.49 9.38 6.86
C ILE A 154 -1.14 8.59 8.11
N SER A 155 -1.61 7.34 8.21
CA SER A 155 -0.93 6.21 8.85
C SER A 155 -1.90 5.03 9.00
N TYR A 156 -1.40 3.89 8.52
CA TYR A 156 -1.85 2.52 8.71
C TYR A 156 -2.13 2.17 10.19
N ARG A 157 -3.37 1.70 10.41
CA ARG A 157 -3.94 0.77 11.42
C ARG A 157 -4.02 1.07 12.93
N ALA A 158 -5.17 0.63 13.45
CA ALA A 158 -5.70 0.73 14.81
C ALA A 158 -5.13 -0.32 15.81
N PRO A 159 -5.12 -0.05 17.13
CA PRO A 159 -4.78 -1.01 18.17
C PRO A 159 -5.99 -1.86 18.63
N LEU A 160 -5.77 -3.15 18.89
CA LEU A 160 -6.71 -4.00 19.63
C LEU A 160 -6.53 -3.80 21.15
N HIS A 161 -7.65 -3.60 21.85
CA HIS A 161 -7.89 -3.56 23.30
C HIS A 161 -6.96 -4.47 24.15
N GLY A 162 -6.49 -4.12 25.34
CA GLY A 162 -6.65 -2.91 26.14
C GLY A 162 -6.11 -3.14 27.56
N THR A 163 -5.72 -2.07 28.26
CA THR A 163 -5.81 -1.91 29.72
C THR A 163 -5.80 -0.43 30.06
N ASN A 164 -6.63 -0.06 31.03
CA ASN A 164 -6.79 1.29 31.56
C ASN A 164 -5.48 1.90 32.05
N VAL A 165 -5.16 3.12 31.63
CA VAL A 165 -4.59 4.17 32.52
C VAL A 165 -4.74 5.56 31.89
N VAL A 166 -5.36 6.42 32.70
CA VAL A 166 -5.44 7.89 32.78
C VAL A 166 -4.78 8.74 31.67
N ALA A 167 -5.59 9.67 31.17
CA ALA A 167 -5.28 10.70 30.19
C ALA A 167 -4.11 11.62 30.56
N GLU A 168 -3.22 11.86 29.58
CA GLU A 168 -2.43 13.07 29.45
C GLU A 168 -2.20 13.37 27.96
N GLU A 169 -2.46 14.63 27.56
CA GLU A 169 -2.40 15.13 26.18
C GLU A 169 -0.96 15.19 25.67
N GLN A 170 -0.60 14.49 24.58
CA GLN A 170 0.73 14.64 23.96
C GLN A 170 0.70 14.68 22.41
N LYS A 171 0.86 15.92 21.95
CA LYS A 171 1.31 16.48 20.66
C LYS A 171 2.16 15.55 19.78
N THR A 172 1.68 15.24 18.57
CA THR A 172 2.50 14.68 17.49
C THR A 172 3.52 15.71 17.01
N GLN A 173 4.81 15.48 17.32
CA GLN A 173 5.93 16.18 16.71
C GLN A 173 6.96 15.16 16.24
N ALA A 174 7.26 15.17 14.95
CA ALA A 174 8.53 14.64 14.46
C ALA A 174 9.65 15.54 15.01
N VAL A 175 10.21 15.18 16.16
CA VAL A 175 11.35 15.89 16.74
C VAL A 175 12.62 15.23 16.24
N LEU A 176 13.17 15.78 15.16
CA LEU A 176 14.60 15.68 14.89
C LEU A 176 15.34 16.44 16.01
N GLY A 177 15.64 15.74 17.11
CA GLY A 177 16.60 16.19 18.12
C GLY A 177 16.08 16.28 19.55
N SER A 178 15.82 15.15 20.19
CA SER A 178 16.17 15.00 21.61
C SER A 178 17.65 14.63 21.70
N LYS A 179 18.38 15.26 22.63
CA LYS A 179 19.84 15.05 22.83
C LYS A 179 20.15 13.74 23.56
N ASP A 180 19.15 12.95 23.86
CA ASP A 180 19.29 11.73 24.63
C ASP A 180 19.61 10.57 23.69
N PRO A 181 20.67 9.81 23.96
CA PRO A 181 21.06 8.72 23.10
C PRO A 181 20.08 7.54 23.26
N ILE A 182 19.74 6.88 22.15
CA ILE A 182 18.72 5.83 22.09
C ILE A 182 19.40 4.46 21.91
N GLN A 183 18.87 3.44 22.58
CA GLN A 183 19.35 2.07 22.49
C GLN A 183 18.82 1.36 21.24
N CYS A 184 19.67 0.64 20.53
CA CYS A 184 19.30 -0.22 19.41
C CYS A 184 18.70 -1.54 19.90
N ASN A 185 17.55 -1.95 19.37
CA ASN A 185 16.88 -3.20 19.72
C ASN A 185 17.60 -4.46 19.22
N ALA A 186 18.53 -4.35 18.28
CA ALA A 186 19.28 -5.50 17.75
C ALA A 186 20.60 -5.76 18.49
N CYS A 187 21.48 -4.77 18.58
CA CYS A 187 22.76 -4.92 19.26
C CYS A 187 22.75 -4.48 20.73
N MET A 188 21.65 -3.89 21.22
CA MET A 188 21.51 -3.37 22.59
C MET A 188 22.50 -2.24 22.95
N GLU A 189 23.22 -1.68 21.98
CA GLU A 189 24.12 -0.55 22.16
C GLU A 189 23.41 0.80 22.00
N VAL A 190 24.00 1.84 22.59
CA VAL A 190 23.43 3.18 22.68
C VAL A 190 24.04 4.09 21.62
N PHE A 191 23.19 4.72 20.80
CA PHE A 191 23.60 5.56 19.67
C PHE A 191 22.93 6.95 19.72
N PRO A 192 23.54 7.96 19.10
CA PRO A 192 22.88 9.24 18.88
C PRO A 192 21.58 9.09 18.09
N THR A 193 20.54 9.83 18.46
CA THR A 193 19.23 9.94 17.77
C THR A 193 19.35 10.16 16.25
N LYS A 194 20.38 10.88 15.81
CA LYS A 194 20.63 11.16 14.38
C LYS A 194 21.10 9.93 13.59
N THR A 195 21.58 8.90 14.27
CA THR A 195 22.16 7.68 13.68
C THR A 195 21.31 6.44 13.94
N THR A 196 20.08 6.64 14.43
CA THR A 196 19.11 5.59 14.70
C THR A 196 17.82 5.83 13.94
N LEU A 197 17.14 4.75 13.58
CA LEU A 197 15.85 4.77 12.93
C LEU A 197 14.79 4.21 13.89
N LEU A 198 13.76 5.00 14.16
CA LEU A 198 12.56 4.56 14.87
C LEU A 198 11.57 3.96 13.86
N LEU A 199 11.11 2.74 14.11
CA LEU A 199 10.12 2.05 13.30
C LEU A 199 8.71 2.30 13.83
N GLN A 200 7.71 1.94 13.02
CA GLN A 200 6.29 1.98 13.37
C GLN A 200 5.90 1.07 14.55
N CYS A 201 6.75 0.09 14.90
CA CYS A 201 6.56 -0.80 16.04
C CYS A 201 7.28 -0.31 17.31
N ASP A 202 7.65 0.98 17.37
CA ASP A 202 8.41 1.61 18.45
C ASP A 202 9.80 1.02 18.74
N HIS A 203 10.30 0.14 17.87
CA HIS A 203 11.67 -0.37 17.95
C HIS A 203 12.64 0.54 17.21
N THR A 204 13.83 0.68 17.79
CA THR A 204 14.88 1.54 17.26
C THR A 204 16.05 0.68 16.75
N TYR A 205 16.58 1.00 15.58
CA TYR A 205 17.73 0.31 15.01
C TYR A 205 18.87 1.28 14.71
N CYS A 206 20.11 0.84 14.96
CA CYS A 206 21.29 1.55 14.47
C CYS A 206 21.54 1.23 13.00
N ARG A 207 22.33 2.09 12.34
CA ARG A 207 22.66 1.95 10.92
C ARG A 207 23.24 0.58 10.54
N SER A 208 24.17 0.05 11.34
CA SER A 208 24.83 -1.23 11.04
C SER A 208 23.85 -2.40 11.12
N CYS A 209 23.11 -2.54 12.22
CA CYS A 209 22.14 -3.61 12.37
C CYS A 209 21.03 -3.56 11.32
N LEU A 210 20.65 -2.36 10.89
CA LEU A 210 19.66 -2.19 9.84
C LEU A 210 20.24 -2.61 8.47
N LEU A 211 21.50 -2.26 8.17
CA LEU A 211 22.19 -2.73 6.96
C LEU A 211 22.29 -4.26 6.94
N ASP A 212 22.69 -4.88 8.04
CA ASP A 212 22.82 -6.34 8.16
C ASP A 212 21.47 -7.04 7.95
N LEU A 213 20.40 -6.46 8.48
CA LEU A 213 19.03 -6.96 8.30
C LEU A 213 18.63 -6.97 6.82
N PHE A 214 18.87 -5.88 6.10
CA PHE A 214 18.58 -5.82 4.66
C PHE A 214 19.46 -6.77 3.86
N THR A 215 20.77 -6.79 4.15
CA THR A 215 21.74 -7.61 3.43
C THR A 215 21.46 -9.11 3.57
N SER A 216 21.05 -9.55 4.77
CA SER A 216 20.65 -10.95 5.01
C SER A 216 19.28 -11.32 4.44
N SER A 217 18.39 -10.34 4.26
CA SER A 217 17.04 -10.56 3.71
C SER A 217 17.02 -10.71 2.19
N ILE A 218 17.90 -10.01 1.46
CA ILE A 218 17.93 -10.01 -0.02
C ILE A 218 18.11 -11.41 -0.63
N PRO A 219 19.06 -12.25 -0.21
CA PRO A 219 19.25 -13.57 -0.83
C PRO A 219 18.18 -14.59 -0.43
N ASN A 220 17.45 -14.37 0.67
CA ASN A 220 16.54 -15.35 1.24
C ASN A 220 15.07 -15.02 0.92
N PRO A 221 14.40 -15.72 -0.02
CA PRO A 221 13.04 -15.37 -0.43
C PRO A 221 12.01 -15.47 0.71
N THR A 222 12.26 -16.33 1.71
CA THR A 222 11.39 -16.49 2.89
C THR A 222 11.50 -15.33 3.90
N LEU A 223 12.64 -14.65 3.91
CA LEU A 223 12.96 -13.52 4.79
C LEU A 223 12.87 -12.19 4.03
N PHE A 224 12.61 -12.25 2.73
CA PHE A 224 12.46 -11.09 1.88
C PHE A 224 11.22 -10.28 2.30
N LEU A 225 11.36 -8.96 2.20
CA LEU A 225 10.68 -7.96 3.02
C LEU A 225 11.11 -8.07 4.49
N PRO A 226 12.19 -7.37 4.90
CA PRO A 226 12.62 -7.35 6.28
C PRO A 226 11.49 -6.83 7.18
N ARG A 227 11.23 -7.57 8.26
CA ARG A 227 10.13 -7.32 9.20
C ARG A 227 10.67 -7.04 10.59
N CYS A 228 10.04 -6.12 11.32
CA CYS A 228 10.17 -5.97 12.76
C CYS A 228 8.80 -6.15 13.40
N CYS A 229 8.67 -6.98 14.44
CA CYS A 229 7.37 -7.27 15.07
C CYS A 229 6.27 -7.69 14.07
N ARG A 230 6.66 -8.42 13.01
CA ARG A 230 5.78 -8.82 11.88
C ARG A 230 5.29 -7.68 10.98
N LEU A 231 5.70 -6.44 11.23
CA LEU A 231 5.46 -5.31 10.35
C LEU A 231 6.60 -5.17 9.35
N ILE A 232 6.27 -4.94 8.08
CA ILE A 232 7.24 -4.71 7.02
C ILE A 232 7.95 -3.38 7.29
N ILE A 233 9.27 -3.38 7.19
CA ILE A 233 10.07 -2.16 7.29
C ILE A 233 10.09 -1.49 5.92
N PRO A 234 9.45 -0.32 5.73
CA PRO A 234 9.40 0.33 4.42
C PRO A 234 10.78 0.86 4.03
N LEU A 235 11.21 0.54 2.81
CA LEU A 235 12.52 0.95 2.28
C LEU A 235 12.69 2.48 2.31
N ASP A 236 11.62 3.26 2.10
CA ASP A 236 11.67 4.73 2.06
C ASP A 236 12.20 5.35 3.35
N LEU A 237 11.86 4.80 4.51
CA LEU A 237 12.40 5.26 5.79
C LEU A 237 13.89 4.92 5.92
N CYS A 238 14.30 3.80 5.34
CA CYS A 238 15.65 3.29 5.42
C CYS A 238 16.60 3.92 4.39
N ARG A 239 16.10 4.51 3.30
CA ARG A 239 16.91 5.08 2.20
C ARG A 239 17.97 6.09 2.67
N VAL A 240 17.68 6.85 3.72
CA VAL A 240 18.63 7.84 4.30
C VAL A 240 19.81 7.15 5.00
N MET A 241 19.60 5.94 5.51
CA MET A 241 20.58 5.19 6.31
C MET A 241 21.25 4.04 5.54
N LEU A 242 20.69 3.60 4.41
CA LEU A 242 21.27 2.51 3.62
C LEU A 242 22.27 3.02 2.56
N PRO A 243 23.29 2.22 2.23
CA PRO A 243 24.09 2.43 1.02
C PRO A 243 23.23 2.30 -0.24
N LYS A 244 23.56 3.07 -1.28
CA LYS A 244 22.86 3.02 -2.58
C LYS A 244 22.94 1.64 -3.25
N GLU A 245 23.99 0.88 -2.98
CA GLU A 245 24.19 -0.48 -3.51
C GLU A 245 23.11 -1.43 -2.98
N ILE A 246 22.92 -1.49 -1.65
CA ILE A 246 21.88 -2.32 -1.03
C ILE A 246 20.47 -1.92 -1.48
N ILE A 247 20.22 -0.62 -1.66
CA ILE A 247 18.93 -0.13 -2.18
C ILE A 247 18.67 -0.67 -3.59
N LYS A 248 19.67 -0.62 -4.47
CA LYS A 248 19.55 -1.16 -5.84
C LYS A 248 19.32 -2.67 -5.83
N ASP A 249 20.07 -3.41 -5.03
CA ASP A 249 19.93 -4.87 -4.93
C ASP A 249 18.55 -5.25 -4.38
N PHE A 250 18.03 -4.47 -3.43
CA PHE A 250 16.67 -4.63 -2.92
C PHE A 250 15.62 -4.36 -4.01
N ASP A 251 15.73 -3.25 -4.74
CA ASP A 251 14.81 -2.90 -5.84
C ASP A 251 14.81 -3.96 -6.94
N LEU A 252 15.98 -4.48 -7.33
CA LEU A 252 16.11 -5.59 -8.30
C LEU A 252 15.44 -6.86 -7.80
N LYS A 253 15.57 -7.17 -6.50
CA LYS A 253 14.94 -8.35 -5.91
C LYS A 253 13.42 -8.21 -5.80
N VAL A 254 12.91 -7.00 -5.57
CA VAL A 254 11.47 -6.70 -5.65
C VAL A 254 10.96 -6.96 -7.08
N GLU A 255 11.68 -6.49 -8.10
CA GLU A 255 11.31 -6.72 -9.51
C GLU A 255 11.36 -8.21 -9.88
N GLU A 256 12.37 -8.96 -9.41
CA GLU A 256 12.48 -10.40 -9.58
C GLU A 256 11.27 -11.15 -9.02
N LEU A 257 10.84 -10.83 -7.80
CA LEU A 257 9.70 -11.49 -7.15
C LEU A 257 8.35 -11.04 -7.70
N ALA A 258 8.27 -9.83 -8.27
CA ALA A 258 7.07 -9.35 -8.95
C ALA A 258 6.91 -9.95 -10.36
N THR A 259 7.99 -10.46 -10.95
CA THR A 259 7.97 -11.03 -12.31
C THR A 259 7.40 -12.47 -12.29
N PRO A 260 6.33 -12.77 -13.04
CA PRO A 260 5.82 -14.14 -13.15
C PRO A 260 6.81 -15.00 -13.96
N ASN A 261 7.26 -16.12 -13.38
CA ASN A 261 8.31 -16.99 -13.92
C ASN A 261 9.63 -16.23 -14.20
N PRO A 262 10.33 -15.75 -13.16
CA PRO A 262 11.56 -14.98 -13.33
C PRO A 262 12.62 -15.80 -14.07
N THR A 263 13.23 -15.19 -15.08
CA THR A 263 14.26 -15.83 -15.90
C THR A 263 15.63 -15.53 -15.31
N TYR A 264 16.46 -16.56 -15.13
CA TYR A 264 17.81 -16.42 -14.60
C TYR A 264 18.86 -16.82 -15.64
N CYS A 265 20.05 -16.26 -15.52
CA CYS A 265 21.20 -16.67 -16.32
C CYS A 265 21.49 -18.16 -16.11
N ALA A 266 21.55 -18.92 -17.19
CA ALA A 266 21.79 -20.36 -17.18
C ALA A 266 23.20 -20.76 -16.69
N ASN A 267 24.15 -19.82 -16.64
CA ASN A 267 25.45 -20.07 -16.04
C ASN A 267 25.31 -20.12 -14.51
N ALA A 268 25.64 -21.27 -13.92
CA ALA A 268 25.57 -21.51 -12.47
C ALA A 268 26.37 -20.49 -11.63
N GLU A 269 27.50 -19.99 -12.15
CA GLU A 269 28.30 -18.96 -11.48
C GLU A 269 27.67 -17.56 -11.54
N CYS A 270 26.77 -17.32 -12.50
CA CYS A 270 26.10 -16.05 -12.67
C CYS A 270 24.76 -16.04 -11.92
N SER A 271 23.84 -16.95 -12.27
CA SER A 271 22.50 -17.09 -11.70
C SER A 271 21.74 -15.77 -11.44
N LYS A 272 22.09 -14.70 -12.17
CA LYS A 272 21.48 -13.39 -12.02
C LYS A 272 20.12 -13.36 -12.70
N PHE A 273 19.18 -12.66 -12.07
CA PHE A 273 17.89 -12.34 -12.67
C PHE A 273 18.08 -11.52 -13.96
N ILE A 274 17.37 -11.91 -15.01
CA ILE A 274 17.34 -11.25 -16.31
C ILE A 274 16.01 -10.51 -16.42
N ARG A 275 16.11 -9.19 -16.54
CA ARG A 275 14.99 -8.27 -16.77
C ARG A 275 14.61 -8.19 -18.23
#